data_AF-A0A0S7BIJ3-F1
#
_entry.id   AF-A0A0S7BIJ3-F1
#
_cell.length_a   1.000
_cell.length_b   1.000
_cell.length_c   1.000
_cell.angle_alpha   90.00
_cell.angle_beta   90.00
_cell.angle_gamma   90.00
#
_symmetry.space_group_name_H-M   'P 1'
#
loop_
_entity.id
_entity.type
_entity.pdbx_description
1 polymer ?
#
loop_
_entity_poly.entity_id
_entity_poly.type
_entity_poly.pdbx_seq_one_letter_code
_entity_poly.pdbx_strand_id
1 'polypeptide(L)'
;MSMRKSERILLHLTNITLIVFFAYSICFLAVYPINSSFSPIAGMIGLVAGLVIWRIQRDRLLHLLLNHRGYQLAVQIILMIGLFGFFMGVPVFNLLPGILITFVFGLHARLNQKSESDFRHDLKKIQWVNLMILLLFLAASAVIAVRDPYTGANLKGMFGLRQDVSRAQIYWIIFLGGAGLLGLQWLLESIISRWIFHRRP
;
A
#
# COMPACT_ATOMS: atom_id res chain seq x y z
N MET A 1 -13.51 13.03 -21.04
CA MET A 1 -13.55 12.79 -19.58
C MET A 1 -12.55 13.72 -18.90
N SER A 2 -13.03 14.77 -18.22
CA SER A 2 -12.14 15.73 -17.55
C SER A 2 -11.70 15.18 -16.19
N MET A 3 -10.42 14.91 -16.05
CA MET A 3 -9.77 14.55 -14.78
C MET A 3 -8.87 15.71 -14.39
N ARG A 4 -8.87 16.10 -13.11
CA ARG A 4 -8.06 17.22 -12.63
C ARG A 4 -6.57 16.90 -12.76
N LYS A 5 -5.76 17.95 -12.94
CA LYS A 5 -4.30 17.82 -13.04
C LYS A 5 -3.72 17.13 -11.80
N SER A 6 -4.20 17.45 -10.60
CA SER A 6 -3.73 16.83 -9.35
C SER A 6 -4.07 15.34 -9.25
N GLU A 7 -5.26 14.93 -9.68
CA GLU A 7 -5.66 13.52 -9.72
C GLU A 7 -4.77 12.73 -10.69
N ARG A 8 -4.53 13.30 -11.88
CA ARG A 8 -3.62 12.70 -12.87
C ARG A 8 -2.20 12.53 -12.34
N ILE A 9 -1.67 13.55 -11.66
CA ILE A 9 -0.34 13.51 -11.05
C ILE A 9 -0.26 12.39 -10.01
N LEU A 10 -1.26 12.28 -9.13
CA LEU A 10 -1.27 11.22 -8.10
C LEU A 10 -1.25 9.82 -8.73
N LEU A 11 -2.06 9.57 -9.76
CA LEU A 11 -2.10 8.28 -10.44
C LEU A 11 -0.78 7.94 -11.14
N HIS A 12 -0.13 8.93 -11.76
CA HIS A 12 1.19 8.73 -12.34
C HIS A 12 2.25 8.49 -11.27
N LEU A 13 2.17 9.16 -10.12
CA LEU A 13 3.03 8.92 -8.96
C LEU A 13 2.84 7.49 -8.41
N THR A 14 1.60 7.00 -8.32
CA THR A 14 1.36 5.60 -7.92
C THR A 14 2.00 4.61 -8.90
N ASN A 15 1.80 4.83 -10.21
CA ASN A 15 2.35 3.95 -11.23
C ASN A 15 3.88 4.01 -11.32
N ILE A 16 4.51 5.20 -11.19
CA ILE A 16 5.98 5.29 -11.21
C ILE A 16 6.58 4.60 -9.98
N THR A 17 6.01 4.82 -8.79
CA THR A 17 6.46 4.14 -7.56
C THR A 17 6.38 2.62 -7.73
N LEU A 18 5.26 2.12 -8.27
CA LEU A 18 5.09 0.69 -8.50
C LEU A 18 6.13 0.12 -9.46
N ILE A 19 6.29 0.71 -10.65
CA ILE A 19 7.15 0.17 -11.71
C ILE A 19 8.62 0.29 -11.31
N VAL A 20 9.02 1.40 -10.69
CA VAL A 20 10.39 1.59 -10.19
C VAL A 20 10.71 0.60 -9.09
N PHE A 21 9.81 0.41 -8.11
CA PHE A 21 9.99 -0.57 -7.06
C PHE A 21 10.07 -2.00 -7.62
N PHE A 22 9.15 -2.38 -8.51
CA PHE A 22 9.11 -3.70 -9.10
C PHE A 22 10.37 -4.02 -9.93
N ALA A 23 10.82 -3.08 -10.76
CA ALA A 23 12.05 -3.23 -11.54
C ALA A 23 13.30 -3.30 -10.65
N TYR A 24 13.38 -2.46 -9.61
CA TYR A 24 14.43 -2.54 -8.59
C TYR A 24 14.46 -3.93 -7.94
N SER A 25 13.31 -4.42 -7.47
CA SER A 25 13.22 -5.71 -6.78
C SER A 25 13.61 -6.89 -7.67
N ILE A 26 13.20 -6.90 -8.95
CA ILE A 26 13.59 -7.97 -9.88
C ILE A 26 15.09 -7.97 -10.12
N CYS A 27 15.69 -6.81 -10.43
CA CYS A 27 17.12 -6.74 -10.69
C CYS A 27 17.95 -7.06 -9.46
N PHE A 28 17.51 -6.61 -8.27
CA PHE A 28 18.15 -6.95 -7.01
C PHE A 28 18.10 -8.47 -6.75
N LEU A 29 16.91 -9.08 -6.84
CA LEU A 29 16.73 -10.52 -6.55
C LEU A 29 17.38 -11.44 -7.58
N ALA A 30 17.54 -11.00 -8.83
CA ALA A 30 18.23 -11.78 -9.86
C ALA A 30 19.73 -11.93 -9.56
N VAL A 31 20.34 -10.94 -8.91
CA VAL A 31 21.80 -10.89 -8.67
C VAL A 31 22.16 -11.29 -7.24
N TYR A 32 21.32 -10.98 -6.27
CA TYR A 32 21.55 -11.25 -4.85
C TYR A 32 22.00 -12.69 -4.52
N PRO A 33 21.35 -13.77 -5.02
CA PRO A 33 21.76 -15.14 -4.70
C PRO A 33 23.05 -15.58 -5.40
N ILE A 34 23.47 -14.89 -6.46
CA ILE A 34 24.66 -15.23 -7.25
C ILE A 34 25.87 -14.48 -6.68
N ASN A 35 25.73 -13.17 -6.47
CA ASN A 35 26.81 -12.32 -5.97
C ASN A 35 26.24 -11.07 -5.28
N SER A 36 26.23 -11.10 -3.94
CA SER A 36 25.70 -10.02 -3.11
C SER A 36 26.40 -8.68 -3.35
N SER A 37 27.68 -8.68 -3.72
CA SER A 37 28.46 -7.46 -3.95
C SER A 37 27.96 -6.63 -5.15
N PHE A 38 27.36 -7.27 -6.16
CA PHE A 38 26.78 -6.56 -7.31
C PHE A 38 25.32 -6.12 -7.11
N SER A 39 24.69 -6.51 -6.00
CA SER A 39 23.27 -6.22 -5.74
C SER A 39 22.92 -4.72 -5.73
N PRO A 40 23.76 -3.81 -5.17
CA PRO A 40 23.48 -2.38 -5.22
C PRO A 40 23.45 -1.84 -6.66
N ILE A 41 24.41 -2.24 -7.48
CA ILE A 41 24.52 -1.81 -8.88
C ILE A 41 23.34 -2.34 -9.69
N ALA A 42 23.01 -3.62 -9.52
CA ALA A 42 21.84 -4.24 -10.16
C ALA A 42 20.53 -3.53 -9.77
N GLY A 43 20.37 -3.18 -8.49
CA GLY A 43 19.24 -2.38 -8.02
C GLY A 43 19.18 -1.00 -8.70
N MET A 44 20.31 -0.29 -8.82
CA MET A 44 20.36 0.99 -9.52
C MET A 44 19.96 0.87 -11.00
N ILE A 45 20.42 -0.17 -11.69
CA ILE A 45 19.99 -0.47 -13.06
C ILE A 45 18.46 -0.68 -13.11
N GLY A 46 17.91 -1.44 -12.15
CA GLY A 46 16.47 -1.65 -12.02
C GLY A 46 15.69 -0.34 -11.80
N LEU A 47 16.20 0.58 -10.98
CA LEU A 47 15.57 1.90 -10.77
C LEU A 47 15.50 2.71 -12.07
N VAL A 48 16.62 2.81 -12.79
CA VAL A 48 16.70 3.56 -14.07
C VAL A 48 15.80 2.90 -15.11
N ALA A 49 15.86 1.57 -15.24
CA ALA A 49 15.00 0.82 -16.15
C ALA A 49 13.51 1.04 -15.83
N GLY A 50 13.14 1.02 -14.55
CA GLY A 50 11.77 1.30 -14.11
C GLY A 50 11.28 2.70 -14.49
N LEU A 51 12.12 3.74 -14.34
CA LEU A 51 11.79 5.09 -14.78
C LEU A 51 11.57 5.18 -16.30
N VAL A 52 12.44 4.52 -17.08
CA VAL A 52 12.32 4.45 -18.54
C VAL A 52 11.04 3.72 -18.96
N ILE A 53 10.76 2.55 -18.36
CA ILE A 53 9.55 1.77 -18.63
C ILE A 53 8.30 2.59 -18.32
N TRP A 54 8.26 3.24 -17.15
CA TRP A 54 7.14 4.12 -16.78
C TRP A 54 6.98 5.25 -17.80
N ARG A 55 8.06 5.90 -18.21
CA ARG A 55 7.99 7.02 -19.15
C ARG A 55 7.40 6.60 -20.50
N ILE A 56 7.79 5.42 -20.99
CA ILE A 56 7.30 4.85 -22.25
C ILE A 56 5.82 4.40 -22.13
N GLN A 57 5.45 3.78 -21.00
CA GLN A 57 4.13 3.16 -20.84
C GLN A 57 3.12 3.99 -20.03
N ARG A 58 3.41 5.26 -19.73
CA ARG A 58 2.65 6.08 -18.77
C ARG A 58 1.13 6.09 -19.01
N ASP A 59 0.71 6.16 -20.27
CA ASP A 59 -0.69 6.30 -20.65
C ASP A 59 -1.41 4.94 -20.55
N ARG A 60 -0.72 3.85 -20.93
CA ARG A 60 -1.18 2.47 -20.74
C ARG A 60 -1.34 2.13 -19.27
N LEU A 61 -0.34 2.45 -18.43
CA LEU A 61 -0.37 2.19 -17.00
C LEU A 61 -1.47 2.99 -16.30
N LEU A 62 -1.71 4.24 -16.71
CA LEU A 62 -2.81 5.04 -16.21
C LEU A 62 -4.17 4.40 -16.54
N HIS A 63 -4.34 3.94 -17.79
CA HIS A 63 -5.55 3.22 -18.20
C HIS A 63 -5.76 1.92 -17.42
N LEU A 64 -4.70 1.12 -17.23
CA LEU A 64 -4.74 -0.11 -16.44
C LEU A 64 -5.12 0.17 -14.99
N LEU A 65 -4.53 1.19 -14.36
CA LEU A 65 -4.85 1.57 -13.00
C LEU A 65 -6.32 1.97 -12.85
N LEU A 66 -6.87 2.73 -13.79
CA LEU A 66 -8.27 3.18 -13.71
C LEU A 66 -9.28 2.08 -14.00
N ASN A 67 -9.01 1.20 -14.97
CA ASN A 67 -10.04 0.34 -15.55
C ASN A 67 -9.86 -1.15 -15.27
N HIS A 68 -8.68 -1.61 -14.86
CA HIS A 68 -8.39 -3.03 -14.71
C HIS A 68 -8.26 -3.46 -13.23
N ARG A 69 -9.25 -4.20 -12.72
CA ARG A 69 -9.29 -4.66 -11.31
C ARG A 69 -8.10 -5.52 -10.90
N GLY A 70 -7.66 -6.42 -11.78
CA GLY A 70 -6.48 -7.26 -11.50
C GLY A 70 -5.20 -6.43 -11.37
N TYR A 71 -5.10 -5.31 -12.09
CA TYR A 71 -3.93 -4.43 -11.98
C TYR A 71 -4.01 -3.59 -10.69
N GLN A 72 -5.19 -3.08 -10.32
CA GLN A 72 -5.41 -2.42 -9.02
C GLN A 72 -5.02 -3.31 -7.84
N LEU A 73 -5.42 -4.59 -7.87
CA LEU A 73 -5.06 -5.57 -6.84
C LEU A 73 -3.54 -5.84 -6.82
N ALA A 74 -2.92 -5.98 -7.99
CA ALA A 74 -1.47 -6.15 -8.09
C ALA A 74 -0.71 -4.94 -7.52
N VAL A 75 -1.13 -3.70 -7.87
CA VAL A 75 -0.58 -2.46 -7.32
C VAL A 75 -0.66 -2.47 -5.80
N GLN A 76 -1.83 -2.82 -5.26
CA GLN A 76 -2.05 -2.88 -3.82
C GLN A 76 -1.11 -3.86 -3.13
N ILE A 77 -1.04 -5.10 -3.63
CA ILE A 77 -0.21 -6.16 -3.02
C ILE A 77 1.26 -5.79 -3.09
N ILE A 78 1.75 -5.32 -4.25
CA ILE A 78 3.16 -4.96 -4.42
C ILE A 78 3.53 -3.79 -3.50
N LEU A 79 2.69 -2.76 -3.42
CA LEU A 79 2.94 -1.64 -2.51
C LEU A 79 2.81 -2.05 -1.04
N MET A 80 1.90 -2.96 -0.70
CA MET A 80 1.80 -3.53 0.64
C MET A 80 3.08 -4.27 1.03
N ILE A 81 3.60 -5.14 0.17
CA ILE A 81 4.86 -5.87 0.39
C ILE A 81 6.03 -4.87 0.53
N GLY A 82 6.11 -3.90 -0.38
CA GLY A 82 7.18 -2.90 -0.37
C GLY A 82 7.18 -2.04 0.89
N LEU A 83 6.03 -1.52 1.30
CA LEU A 83 5.90 -0.75 2.53
C LEU A 83 6.15 -1.61 3.76
N PHE A 84 5.63 -2.84 3.79
CA PHE A 84 5.85 -3.75 4.90
C PHE A 84 7.34 -4.06 5.07
N GLY A 85 8.06 -4.34 3.98
CA GLY A 85 9.51 -4.56 4.01
C GLY A 85 10.30 -3.31 4.39
N PHE A 86 9.97 -2.15 3.80
CA PHE A 86 10.64 -0.88 4.06
C PHE A 86 10.51 -0.44 5.53
N PHE A 87 9.35 -0.65 6.14
CA PHE A 87 9.09 -0.35 7.54
C PHE A 87 9.36 -1.54 8.48
N MET A 88 10.23 -2.48 8.06
CA MET A 88 10.71 -3.59 8.89
C MET A 88 9.58 -4.42 9.52
N GLY A 89 8.46 -4.59 8.82
CA GLY A 89 7.32 -5.36 9.29
C GLY A 89 6.34 -4.58 10.17
N VAL A 90 6.47 -3.26 10.31
CA VAL A 90 5.51 -2.40 11.02
C VAL A 90 4.40 -1.94 10.05
N PRO A 91 3.15 -2.41 10.21
CA PRO A 91 2.10 -2.29 9.19
C PRO A 91 1.28 -0.99 9.29
N VAL A 92 1.84 0.08 9.85
CA VAL A 92 1.14 1.37 10.00
C VAL A 92 0.95 2.05 8.64
N PHE A 93 1.99 2.05 7.80
CA PHE A 93 1.93 2.67 6.47
C PHE A 93 1.26 1.78 5.41
N ASN A 94 1.01 0.51 5.75
CA ASN A 94 0.24 -0.42 4.91
C ASN A 94 -1.24 0.01 4.73
N LEU A 95 -1.70 1.06 5.40
CA LEU A 95 -2.98 1.69 5.10
C LEU A 95 -3.00 2.37 3.71
N LEU A 96 -1.86 2.94 3.30
CA LEU A 96 -1.74 3.81 2.12
C LEU A 96 -2.18 3.12 0.82
N PRO A 97 -1.77 1.87 0.51
CA PRO A 97 -2.19 1.22 -0.74
C PRO A 97 -3.71 1.05 -0.85
N GLY A 98 -4.41 0.66 0.23
CA GLY A 98 -5.87 0.52 0.17
C GLY A 98 -6.59 1.86 0.03
N ILE A 99 -6.07 2.91 0.67
CA ILE A 99 -6.55 4.29 0.45
C ILE A 99 -6.38 4.72 -1.02
N LEU A 100 -5.23 4.44 -1.62
CA LEU A 100 -4.97 4.75 -3.03
C LEU A 100 -5.92 3.98 -3.97
N ILE A 101 -6.15 2.69 -3.71
CA ILE A 101 -7.08 1.90 -4.54
C ILE A 101 -8.52 2.37 -4.41
N THR A 102 -8.98 2.75 -3.20
CA THR A 102 -10.34 3.29 -3.03
C THR A 102 -10.49 4.70 -3.61
N PHE A 103 -9.42 5.50 -3.65
CA PHE A 103 -9.35 6.74 -4.41
C PHE A 103 -9.53 6.48 -5.91
N VAL A 104 -8.76 5.54 -6.48
CA VAL A 104 -8.84 5.14 -7.89
C VAL A 104 -10.24 4.65 -8.23
N PHE A 105 -10.83 3.83 -7.35
CA PHE A 105 -12.19 3.34 -7.52
C PHE A 105 -13.24 4.46 -7.52
N GLY A 106 -13.17 5.39 -6.55
CA GLY A 106 -14.08 6.53 -6.49
C GLY A 106 -13.97 7.42 -7.73
N LEU A 107 -12.75 7.62 -8.22
CA LEU A 107 -12.48 8.35 -9.45
C LEU A 107 -13.07 7.64 -10.67
N HIS A 108 -12.85 6.33 -10.82
CA HIS A 108 -13.43 5.54 -11.89
C HIS A 108 -14.97 5.57 -11.86
N ALA A 109 -15.59 5.44 -10.68
CA ALA A 109 -17.03 5.51 -10.52
C ALA A 109 -17.59 6.88 -10.92
N ARG A 110 -16.91 7.98 -10.56
CA ARG A 110 -17.25 9.33 -10.98
C ARG A 110 -17.16 9.51 -12.48
N LEU A 111 -16.04 9.12 -13.08
CA LEU A 111 -15.79 9.28 -14.51
C LEU A 111 -16.81 8.52 -15.36
N ASN A 112 -17.29 7.38 -14.87
CA ASN A 112 -18.30 6.55 -15.51
C ASN A 112 -19.73 6.85 -15.08
N GLN A 113 -19.95 7.92 -14.28
CA GLN A 113 -21.28 8.34 -13.83
C GLN A 113 -22.10 7.20 -13.21
N LYS A 114 -21.46 6.34 -12.40
CA LYS A 114 -22.16 5.26 -11.70
C LYS A 114 -23.24 5.84 -10.78
N SER A 115 -24.33 5.10 -10.63
CA SER A 115 -25.35 5.41 -9.62
C SER A 115 -24.76 5.35 -8.21
N GLU A 116 -25.32 6.13 -7.28
CA GLU A 116 -24.84 6.15 -5.89
C GLU A 116 -25.05 4.80 -5.19
N SER A 117 -26.14 4.09 -5.50
CA SER A 117 -26.40 2.74 -4.99
C SER A 117 -25.31 1.76 -5.43
N ASP A 118 -24.97 1.74 -6.72
CA ASP A 118 -23.96 0.82 -7.24
C ASP A 118 -22.57 1.15 -6.70
N PHE A 119 -22.25 2.45 -6.60
CA PHE A 119 -21.01 2.91 -5.99
C PHE A 119 -20.88 2.43 -4.54
N ARG A 120 -21.91 2.60 -3.71
CA ARG A 120 -21.88 2.18 -2.29
C ARG A 120 -21.75 0.67 -2.13
N HIS A 121 -22.41 -0.11 -3.00
CA HIS A 121 -22.32 -1.57 -2.98
C HIS A 121 -20.92 -2.06 -3.35
N ASP A 122 -20.37 -1.55 -4.45
CA ASP A 122 -19.03 -1.91 -4.92
C ASP A 122 -17.93 -1.41 -3.97
N LEU A 123 -18.12 -0.23 -3.36
CA LEU A 123 -17.19 0.31 -2.36
C LEU A 123 -17.02 -0.66 -1.20
N LYS A 124 -18.12 -1.16 -0.63
CA LYS A 124 -18.06 -2.11 0.49
C LYS A 124 -17.27 -3.37 0.13
N LYS A 125 -17.44 -3.91 -1.08
CA LYS A 125 -16.68 -5.08 -1.54
C LYS A 125 -15.18 -4.81 -1.59
N ILE A 126 -14.78 -3.66 -2.14
CA ILE A 126 -13.37 -3.27 -2.23
C ILE A 126 -12.78 -3.03 -0.85
N GLN A 127 -13.51 -2.36 0.04
CA GLN A 127 -13.07 -2.13 1.41
C GLN A 127 -12.86 -3.45 2.15
N TRP A 128 -13.76 -4.42 1.97
CA TRP A 128 -13.57 -5.77 2.53
C TRP A 128 -12.32 -6.45 2.01
N VAL A 129 -12.06 -6.41 0.70
CA VAL A 129 -10.81 -6.95 0.13
C VAL A 129 -9.59 -6.26 0.75
N ASN A 130 -9.61 -4.94 0.86
CA ASN A 130 -8.51 -4.17 1.44
C ASN A 130 -8.28 -4.48 2.92
N LEU A 131 -9.35 -4.61 3.70
CA LEU A 131 -9.28 -5.02 5.10
C LEU A 131 -8.71 -6.43 5.26
N MET A 132 -9.11 -7.38 4.41
CA MET A 132 -8.56 -8.74 4.46
C MET A 132 -7.08 -8.76 4.13
N ILE A 133 -6.65 -8.00 3.11
CA ILE A 133 -5.23 -7.88 2.79
C ILE A 133 -4.48 -7.25 3.98
N LEU A 134 -4.97 -6.14 4.53
CA LEU A 134 -4.33 -5.50 5.68
C LEU A 134 -4.26 -6.43 6.90
N LEU A 135 -5.32 -7.19 7.17
CA LEU A 135 -5.37 -8.17 8.25
C LEU A 135 -4.28 -9.24 8.10
N LEU A 136 -3.97 -9.70 6.88
CA LEU A 136 -2.87 -10.63 6.63
C LEU A 136 -1.51 -10.03 7.01
N PHE A 137 -1.27 -8.76 6.66
CA PHE A 137 -0.03 -8.06 7.03
C PHE A 137 0.04 -7.76 8.53
N LEU A 138 -1.09 -7.45 9.17
CA LEU A 138 -1.17 -7.29 10.63
C LEU A 138 -0.88 -8.61 11.35
N ALA A 139 -1.41 -9.73 10.85
CA ALA A 139 -1.12 -11.06 11.39
C ALA A 139 0.36 -11.43 11.22
N ALA A 140 0.93 -11.16 10.04
CA ALA A 140 2.36 -11.36 9.79
C ALA A 140 3.23 -10.53 10.75
N SER A 141 2.88 -9.25 10.94
CA SER A 141 3.55 -8.36 11.90
C SER A 141 3.45 -8.88 13.34
N ALA A 142 2.27 -9.34 13.75
CA ALA A 142 2.05 -9.90 15.08
C ALA A 142 2.92 -11.14 15.31
N VAL A 143 3.03 -12.03 14.32
CA VAL A 143 3.90 -13.22 14.40
C VAL A 143 5.37 -12.82 14.57
N ILE A 144 5.83 -11.82 13.81
CA ILE A 144 7.20 -11.29 13.93
C ILE A 144 7.41 -10.71 15.33
N ALA A 145 6.50 -9.85 15.79
CA ALA A 145 6.58 -9.16 17.08
C ALA A 145 6.57 -10.11 18.30
N VAL A 146 5.85 -11.24 18.22
CA VAL A 146 5.79 -12.22 19.31
C VAL A 146 7.01 -13.13 19.32
N ARG A 147 7.61 -13.41 18.16
CA ARG A 147 8.77 -14.31 18.03
C ARG A 147 10.10 -13.60 18.22
N ASP A 148 10.16 -12.30 17.92
CA ASP A 148 11.37 -11.51 18.07
C ASP A 148 11.65 -11.20 19.56
N PRO A 149 12.77 -11.66 20.13
CA PRO A 149 13.12 -11.40 21.52
C PRO A 149 13.37 -9.91 21.81
N TYR A 150 13.64 -9.09 20.79
CA TYR A 150 13.98 -7.68 20.94
C TYR A 150 12.77 -6.74 20.83
N THR A 151 11.57 -7.25 20.53
CA THR A 151 10.37 -6.41 20.31
C THR A 151 10.05 -5.52 21.51
N GLY A 152 10.18 -6.02 22.74
CA GLY A 152 9.96 -5.22 23.95
C GLY A 152 10.95 -4.05 24.08
N ALA A 153 12.23 -4.28 23.76
CA ALA A 153 13.27 -3.23 23.78
C ALA A 153 13.07 -2.22 22.64
N ASN A 154 12.69 -2.69 21.45
CA ASN A 154 12.36 -1.84 20.31
C ASN A 154 11.19 -0.91 20.65
N LEU A 155 10.10 -1.44 21.22
CA LEU A 155 8.94 -0.64 21.64
C LEU A 155 9.30 0.36 22.75
N LYS A 156 10.14 -0.04 23.72
CA LYS A 156 10.64 0.86 24.77
C LYS A 156 11.37 2.05 24.17
N GLY A 157 12.28 1.79 23.22
CA GLY A 157 13.03 2.83 22.51
C GLY A 157 12.13 3.74 21.68
N MET A 158 11.21 3.16 20.90
CA MET A 158 10.29 3.92 20.02
C MET A 158 9.35 4.85 20.79
N PHE A 159 8.87 4.44 21.96
CA PHE A 159 7.93 5.22 22.78
C PHE A 159 8.61 5.99 23.93
N GLY A 160 9.93 5.91 24.06
CA GLY A 160 10.69 6.58 25.12
C GLY A 160 10.28 6.14 26.54
N LEU A 161 9.88 4.87 26.70
CA LEU A 161 9.36 4.36 27.97
C LEU A 161 10.50 4.13 28.99
N ARG A 162 10.27 4.53 30.24
CA ARG A 162 11.24 4.31 31.34
C ARG A 162 11.29 2.86 31.81
N GLN A 163 10.17 2.14 31.68
CA GLN A 163 10.01 0.75 32.12
C GLN A 163 10.15 -0.21 30.94
N ASP A 164 10.50 -1.47 31.24
CA ASP A 164 10.54 -2.52 30.23
C ASP A 164 9.12 -2.93 29.80
N VAL A 165 8.96 -3.20 28.51
CA VAL A 165 7.66 -3.60 27.94
C VAL A 165 7.45 -5.09 28.19
N SER A 166 6.45 -5.41 29.01
CA SER A 166 6.05 -6.79 29.31
C SER A 166 5.38 -7.46 28.10
N ARG A 167 5.39 -8.80 28.08
CA ARG A 167 4.68 -9.58 27.03
C ARG A 167 3.18 -9.26 26.96
N ALA A 168 2.54 -9.00 28.10
CA ALA A 168 1.13 -8.61 28.14
C ALA A 168 0.89 -7.28 27.40
N GLN A 169 1.77 -6.30 27.58
CA GLN A 169 1.69 -5.02 26.87
C GLN A 169 1.91 -5.20 25.36
N ILE A 170 2.82 -6.09 24.93
CA ILE A 170 3.00 -6.41 23.51
C ILE A 170 1.70 -6.95 22.90
N TYR A 171 1.03 -7.90 23.56
CA TYR A 171 -0.25 -8.42 23.06
C TYR A 171 -1.34 -7.35 22.99
N TRP A 172 -1.42 -6.45 23.97
CA TRP A 172 -2.36 -5.33 23.94
C TRP A 172 -2.08 -4.36 22.79
N ILE A 173 -0.82 -4.03 22.54
CA ILE A 173 -0.43 -3.17 21.42
C ILE A 173 -0.79 -3.83 20.09
N ILE A 174 -0.54 -5.13 19.94
CA ILE A 174 -0.91 -5.90 18.74
C ILE A 174 -2.43 -5.87 18.54
N PHE A 175 -3.21 -6.18 19.57
CA PHE A 175 -4.67 -6.27 19.47
C PHE A 175 -5.31 -4.91 19.21
N LEU A 176 -5.01 -3.92 20.05
CA LEU A 176 -5.58 -2.57 19.94
C LEU A 176 -5.04 -1.83 18.71
N GLY A 177 -3.74 -1.95 18.43
CA GLY A 177 -3.12 -1.37 17.25
C GLY A 177 -3.69 -1.98 15.96
N GLY A 178 -3.81 -3.31 15.91
CA GLY A 178 -4.39 -4.00 14.76
C GLY A 178 -5.85 -3.64 14.51
N ALA A 179 -6.69 -3.71 15.55
CA ALA A 179 -8.09 -3.31 15.45
C ALA A 179 -8.24 -1.83 15.08
N GLY A 180 -7.41 -0.96 15.66
CA GLY A 180 -7.37 0.46 15.36
C GLY A 180 -7.00 0.74 13.90
N LEU A 181 -5.98 0.05 13.36
CA LEU A 181 -5.58 0.19 11.96
C LEU A 181 -6.68 -0.31 11.00
N LEU A 182 -7.35 -1.41 11.29
CA LEU A 182 -8.49 -1.88 10.48
C LEU A 182 -9.65 -0.88 10.49
N GLY A 183 -10.02 -0.36 11.67
CA GLY A 183 -11.06 0.65 11.80
C GLY A 183 -10.70 1.95 11.06
N LEU A 184 -9.45 2.39 11.19
CA LEU A 184 -8.93 3.56 10.51
C LEU A 184 -8.91 3.37 8.99
N GLN A 185 -8.51 2.20 8.49
CA GLN A 185 -8.54 1.86 7.07
C GLN A 185 -9.95 2.03 6.52
N TRP A 186 -10.93 1.39 7.15
CA TRP A 186 -12.33 1.46 6.73
C TRP A 186 -12.86 2.90 6.69
N LEU A 187 -12.55 3.69 7.73
CA LEU A 187 -12.98 5.08 7.82
C LEU A 187 -12.35 5.95 6.70
N LEU A 188 -11.04 5.88 6.52
CA LEU A 188 -10.32 6.68 5.53
C LEU A 188 -10.77 6.33 4.11
N GLU A 189 -10.89 5.05 3.80
CA GLU A 189 -11.41 4.59 2.51
C GLU A 189 -12.83 5.10 2.23
N SER A 190 -13.69 5.08 3.26
CA SER A 190 -15.05 5.59 3.17
C SER A 190 -15.08 7.09 2.88
N ILE A 191 -14.28 7.87 3.60
CA ILE A 191 -14.23 9.32 3.45
C ILE A 191 -13.66 9.69 2.08
N ILE A 192 -12.52 9.13 1.71
CA ILE A 192 -11.77 9.51 0.50
C ILE A 192 -12.53 9.12 -0.76
N SER A 193 -13.07 7.89 -0.81
CA SER A 193 -13.79 7.43 -2.01
C SER A 193 -15.08 8.22 -2.22
N ARG A 194 -15.85 8.48 -1.16
CA ARG A 194 -17.06 9.33 -1.23
C ARG A 194 -16.73 10.77 -1.60
N TRP A 195 -15.67 11.33 -1.02
CA TRP A 195 -15.24 12.69 -1.33
C TRP A 195 -14.89 12.82 -2.81
N ILE A 196 -14.12 11.89 -3.36
CA ILE A 196 -13.77 11.90 -4.80
C ILE A 196 -14.99 11.69 -5.69
N PHE A 197 -15.88 10.76 -5.32
CA PHE A 197 -17.08 10.47 -6.10
C PHE A 197 -17.99 11.71 -6.28
N HIS A 198 -18.21 12.48 -5.20
CA HIS A 198 -19.03 13.70 -5.24
C HIS A 198 -18.29 14.95 -5.71
N ARG A 199 -16.96 14.86 -5.90
CA ARG A 199 -16.16 16.01 -6.29
C ARG A 199 -16.46 16.36 -7.73
N ARG A 200 -16.93 17.58 -7.97
CA ARG A 200 -17.14 18.10 -9.34
C ARG A 200 -15.83 18.05 -10.14
N PRO A 201 -15.87 17.81 -11.46
CA PRO A 201 -14.69 17.80 -12.31
C PRO A 201 -13.87 19.09 -12.21
#